data_AF-A0A9D6XH97-F1
#
_entry.id   AF-A0A9D6XH97-F1
#
_cell.length_a   1.000
_cell.length_b   1.000
_cell.length_c   1.000
_cell.angle_alpha   90.00
_cell.angle_beta   90.00
_cell.angle_gamma   90.00
#
_symmetry.space_group_name_H-M   'P 1'
#
loop_
_entity.id
_entity.type
_entity.pdbx_description
1 polymer ?
#
loop_
_entity_poly.entity_id
_entity_poly.type
_entity_poly.pdbx_seq_one_letter_code
_entity_poly.pdbx_strand_id
1 'polypeptide(L)'
;MANKQPEPFVNSPLLPLGPDKTVYRKISSDGVTLEKTTLGTFVRVDSSAITLLTEHAMRDIAHLLRTEHLQQLADILKDPQASANDRFVALDLLKNASISAGGILPMCQDTGTAIVKASKGQLVFTGGGDEEAIAKGIYNTYQTSNLRYSQLAPISMFEEVNTNTNLPAEIKISATDGDEFKFLFIAKGGGSANKSYLFQETKALLNEKVLLPWLFDKMQTLGTSACPPYHLAVVIGGTSAEYAVETAKLASTKYLDSLPTKGSRAGHAFRDIDLEAKVLKLAQQTGIGAQFGGKYFCHDVRVIRLPRHGASCPVAMAVSCSADRQALGKITKDGVFLEQLEQDPARFLPEVTTEELSADVVNIDLNRPMSEIRATLSK
;
A
#
# COMPACT_ATOMS: atom_id res chain seq x y z
N MET A 1 -1.10 8.93 -49.49
CA MET A 1 -1.27 8.99 -48.03
C MET A 1 -2.28 10.10 -47.76
N ALA A 2 -3.43 9.80 -47.15
CA ALA A 2 -4.41 10.85 -46.84
C ALA A 2 -3.76 11.86 -45.88
N ASN A 3 -3.76 13.14 -46.26
CA ASN A 3 -3.38 14.26 -45.39
C ASN A 3 -4.33 14.29 -44.19
N LYS A 4 -4.02 13.53 -43.14
CA LYS A 4 -4.69 13.70 -41.86
C LYS A 4 -4.29 15.06 -41.33
N GLN A 5 -5.25 15.96 -41.19
CA GLN A 5 -5.04 17.20 -40.44
C GLN A 5 -4.52 16.84 -39.04
N PRO A 6 -3.56 17.61 -38.50
CA PRO A 6 -3.07 17.38 -37.14
C PRO A 6 -4.23 17.53 -36.16
N GLU A 7 -4.33 16.60 -35.21
CA GLU A 7 -5.31 16.68 -34.11
C GLU A 7 -5.00 17.92 -33.25
N PRO A 8 -6.02 18.57 -32.66
CA PRO A 8 -5.82 19.72 -31.80
C PRO A 8 -5.01 19.34 -30.54
N PHE A 9 -4.26 20.30 -29.99
CA PHE A 9 -3.53 20.09 -28.74
C PHE A 9 -4.48 19.85 -27.57
N VAL A 10 -4.25 18.75 -26.86
CA VAL A 10 -4.96 18.40 -25.63
C VAL A 10 -3.92 17.97 -24.60
N ASN A 11 -3.85 18.68 -23.47
CA ASN A 11 -3.05 18.27 -22.33
C ASN A 11 -3.90 17.45 -21.36
N SER A 12 -3.38 16.33 -20.88
CA SER A 12 -4.00 15.52 -19.83
C SER A 12 -2.93 14.97 -18.90
N PRO A 13 -3.12 15.06 -17.57
CA PRO A 13 -2.30 14.29 -16.64
C PRO A 13 -2.35 12.80 -16.97
N LEU A 14 -1.25 12.09 -16.72
CA LEU A 14 -1.17 10.65 -16.93
C LEU A 14 -2.05 9.88 -15.94
N LEU A 15 -2.19 10.39 -14.72
CA LEU A 15 -3.04 9.87 -13.65
C LEU A 15 -4.05 10.94 -13.20
N PRO A 16 -5.12 11.20 -13.97
CA PRO A 16 -6.08 12.26 -13.65
C PRO A 16 -7.02 11.80 -12.53
N LEU A 17 -6.59 11.95 -11.29
CA LEU A 17 -7.38 11.55 -10.13
C LEU A 17 -8.65 12.40 -9.98
N GLY A 18 -9.75 11.75 -9.61
CA GLY A 18 -10.99 12.41 -9.23
C GLY A 18 -10.90 13.06 -7.84
N PRO A 19 -12.01 13.66 -7.35
CA PRO A 19 -12.05 14.33 -6.06
C PRO A 19 -11.59 13.43 -4.91
N ASP A 20 -10.81 14.01 -4.00
CA ASP A 20 -10.42 13.39 -2.75
C ASP A 20 -11.63 13.27 -1.80
N LYS A 21 -11.94 12.05 -1.39
CA LYS A 21 -13.05 11.71 -0.49
C LYS A 21 -12.57 11.21 0.88
N THR A 22 -11.27 11.25 1.11
CA THR A 22 -10.65 10.76 2.33
C THR A 22 -11.13 11.58 3.52
N VAL A 23 -11.43 10.90 4.63
CA VAL A 23 -11.76 11.56 5.90
C VAL A 23 -10.45 11.92 6.59
N TYR A 24 -10.26 13.21 6.87
CA TYR A 24 -9.08 13.73 7.53
C TYR A 24 -9.39 14.21 8.94
N ARG A 25 -8.48 13.89 9.88
CA ARG A 25 -8.41 14.52 11.20
C ARG A 25 -7.38 15.63 11.18
N LYS A 26 -7.69 16.76 11.82
CA LYS A 26 -6.72 17.85 12.01
C LYS A 26 -5.76 17.48 13.15
N ILE A 27 -4.46 17.54 12.88
CA ILE A 27 -3.40 17.27 13.87
C ILE A 27 -3.01 18.56 14.59
N SER A 28 -2.81 19.64 13.85
CA SER A 28 -2.38 20.93 14.41
C SER A 28 -2.76 22.08 13.48
N SER A 29 -2.74 23.30 14.01
CA SER A 29 -2.72 24.55 13.22
C SER A 29 -1.35 25.22 13.23
N ASP A 30 -0.43 24.73 14.07
CA ASP A 30 0.87 25.34 14.29
C ASP A 30 1.80 25.10 13.11
N GLY A 31 2.73 26.03 12.88
CA GLY A 31 3.68 25.95 11.78
C GLY A 31 3.08 26.20 10.40
N VAL A 32 1.86 26.75 10.33
CA VAL A 32 1.22 27.19 9.07
C VAL A 32 0.80 28.64 9.18
N THR A 33 1.26 29.46 8.25
CA THR A 33 0.87 30.88 8.14
C THR A 33 0.62 31.28 6.69
N LEU A 34 -0.09 32.40 6.50
CA LEU A 34 -0.27 32.98 5.17
C LEU A 34 0.66 34.17 4.99
N GLU A 35 1.43 34.16 3.91
CA GLU A 35 2.34 35.24 3.55
C GLU A 35 1.87 35.90 2.24
N LYS A 36 1.52 37.19 2.32
CA LYS A 36 1.10 37.98 1.15
C LYS A 36 2.32 38.60 0.50
N THR A 37 2.52 38.32 -0.79
CA THR A 37 3.61 38.85 -1.60
C THR A 37 3.06 39.54 -2.85
N THR A 38 3.93 40.19 -3.63
CA THR A 38 3.57 40.73 -4.95
C THR A 38 3.21 39.65 -5.96
N LEU A 39 3.59 38.39 -5.72
CA LEU A 39 3.34 37.25 -6.60
C LEU A 39 2.05 36.48 -6.24
N GLY A 40 1.45 36.78 -5.09
CA GLY A 40 0.26 36.09 -4.58
C GLY A 40 0.34 35.79 -3.08
N THR A 41 -0.64 35.03 -2.58
CA THR A 41 -0.66 34.55 -1.20
C THR A 41 -0.03 33.16 -1.15
N PHE A 42 1.03 33.02 -0.36
CA PHE A 42 1.70 31.75 -0.11
C PHE A 42 1.24 31.15 1.21
N VAL A 43 1.13 29.83 1.26
CA VAL A 43 1.03 29.06 2.49
C VAL A 43 2.45 28.76 2.94
N ARG A 44 2.89 29.48 3.97
CA ARG A 44 4.19 29.24 4.59
C ARG A 44 4.06 28.10 5.59
N VAL A 45 4.87 27.07 5.41
CA VAL A 45 4.87 25.85 6.21
C VAL A 45 6.23 25.67 6.87
N ASP A 46 6.26 25.67 8.19
CA ASP A 46 7.47 25.44 8.96
C ASP A 46 7.85 23.95 8.92
N SER A 47 9.15 23.66 8.97
CA SER A 47 9.65 22.27 8.96
C SER A 47 9.08 21.41 10.10
N SER A 48 8.80 22.03 11.25
CA SER A 48 8.17 21.37 12.40
C SER A 48 6.77 20.82 12.09
N ALA A 49 5.99 21.47 11.21
CA ALA A 49 4.68 20.97 10.79
C ALA A 49 4.81 19.70 9.93
N ILE A 50 5.83 19.65 9.06
CA ILE A 50 6.15 18.49 8.22
C ILE A 50 6.63 17.31 9.10
N THR A 51 7.54 17.59 10.03
CA THR A 51 8.04 16.60 11.00
C THR A 51 6.89 16.04 11.84
N LEU A 52 6.04 16.90 12.41
CA LEU A 52 4.88 16.50 13.21
C LEU A 52 3.90 15.63 12.41
N LEU A 53 3.54 16.05 11.18
CA LEU A 53 2.68 15.26 10.30
C LEU A 53 3.27 13.87 10.06
N THR A 54 4.57 13.82 9.78
CA THR A 54 5.26 12.56 9.48
C THR A 54 5.31 11.64 10.71
N GLU A 55 5.53 12.20 11.91
CA GLU A 55 5.52 11.42 13.16
C GLU A 55 4.18 10.75 13.41
N HIS A 56 3.10 11.53 13.29
CA HIS A 56 1.75 10.99 13.43
C HIS A 56 1.43 9.96 12.35
N ALA A 57 1.80 10.22 11.09
CA ALA A 57 1.54 9.29 10.00
C ALA A 57 2.25 7.95 10.20
N MET A 58 3.54 7.99 10.50
CA MET A 58 4.35 6.76 10.67
C MET A 58 3.92 5.98 11.92
N ARG A 59 3.53 6.66 13.00
CA ARG A 59 3.00 6.01 14.20
C ARG A 59 1.65 5.37 13.92
N ASP A 60 0.73 6.10 13.31
CA ASP A 60 -0.63 5.61 13.04
C ASP A 60 -0.58 4.39 12.12
N ILE A 61 0.13 4.46 10.99
CA ILE A 61 0.19 3.32 10.06
C ILE A 61 0.96 2.12 10.61
N ALA A 62 1.76 2.26 11.67
CA ALA A 62 2.41 1.12 12.33
C ALA A 62 1.45 0.32 13.24
N HIS A 63 0.34 0.94 13.68
CA HIS A 63 -0.54 0.43 14.74
C HIS A 63 -2.01 0.30 14.32
N LEU A 64 -2.45 1.10 13.35
CA LEU A 64 -3.83 1.21 12.88
C LEU A 64 -3.92 0.81 11.41
N LEU A 65 -5.13 0.45 10.98
CA LEU A 65 -5.46 0.09 9.60
C LEU A 65 -6.63 0.93 9.09
N ARG A 66 -6.82 0.92 7.77
CA ARG A 66 -8.03 1.44 7.16
C ARG A 66 -9.24 0.57 7.52
N THR A 67 -10.37 1.23 7.76
CA THR A 67 -11.66 0.62 8.07
C THR A 67 -12.07 -0.41 7.01
N GLU A 68 -11.85 -0.11 5.73
CA GLU A 68 -12.23 -1.00 4.62
C GLU A 68 -11.41 -2.30 4.61
N HIS A 69 -10.14 -2.26 5.01
CA HIS A 69 -9.31 -3.46 5.13
C HIS A 69 -9.84 -4.37 6.25
N LEU A 70 -10.13 -3.79 7.42
CA LEU A 70 -10.69 -4.52 8.56
C LEU A 70 -12.07 -5.10 8.24
N GLN A 71 -12.91 -4.35 7.52
CA GLN A 71 -14.19 -4.84 7.06
C GLN A 71 -14.04 -6.06 6.14
N GLN A 72 -13.09 -6.02 5.19
CA GLN A 72 -12.83 -7.15 4.31
C GLN A 72 -12.33 -8.39 5.05
N LEU A 73 -11.58 -8.25 6.15
CA LEU A 73 -11.25 -9.36 7.05
C LEU A 73 -12.49 -9.90 7.76
N ALA A 74 -13.34 -9.03 8.31
CA ALA A 74 -14.57 -9.42 8.98
C ALA A 74 -15.56 -10.14 8.04
N ASP A 75 -15.58 -9.75 6.77
CA ASP A 75 -16.42 -10.38 5.75
C ASP A 75 -15.99 -11.84 5.46
N ILE A 76 -14.70 -12.17 5.60
CA ILE A 76 -14.20 -13.55 5.46
C ILE A 76 -14.87 -14.48 6.48
N LEU A 77 -15.04 -14.00 7.72
CA LEU A 77 -15.67 -14.78 8.79
C LEU A 77 -17.11 -15.15 8.47
N LYS A 78 -17.81 -14.31 7.69
CA LYS A 78 -19.22 -14.44 7.34
C LYS A 78 -19.47 -15.18 6.03
N ASP A 79 -18.47 -15.32 5.16
CA ASP A 79 -18.65 -15.98 3.87
C ASP A 79 -18.75 -17.50 4.05
N PRO A 80 -19.87 -18.15 3.68
CA PRO A 80 -20.02 -19.60 3.76
C PRO A 80 -19.03 -20.36 2.85
N GLN A 81 -18.47 -19.70 1.83
CA GLN A 81 -17.47 -20.29 0.92
C GLN A 81 -16.02 -20.15 1.42
N ALA A 82 -15.78 -19.41 2.51
CA ALA A 82 -14.46 -19.35 3.13
C ALA A 82 -14.07 -20.72 3.69
N SER A 83 -12.80 -21.11 3.55
CA SER A 83 -12.30 -22.30 4.22
C SER A 83 -12.21 -22.08 5.74
N ALA A 84 -12.08 -23.16 6.52
CA ALA A 84 -11.79 -23.02 7.96
C ALA A 84 -10.48 -22.25 8.20
N ASN A 85 -9.48 -22.49 7.34
CA ASN A 85 -8.18 -21.81 7.41
C ASN A 85 -8.27 -20.33 7.04
N ASP A 86 -9.10 -19.96 6.05
CA ASP A 86 -9.36 -18.56 5.71
C ASP A 86 -9.92 -17.80 6.93
N ARG A 87 -10.91 -18.39 7.61
CA ARG A 87 -11.53 -17.80 8.81
C ARG A 87 -10.56 -17.72 9.98
N PHE A 88 -9.77 -18.78 10.20
CA PHE A 88 -8.75 -18.82 11.25
C PHE A 88 -7.73 -17.68 11.09
N VAL A 89 -7.17 -17.54 9.88
CA VAL A 89 -6.20 -16.47 9.59
C VAL A 89 -6.84 -15.09 9.70
N ALA A 90 -8.04 -14.89 9.16
CA ALA A 90 -8.73 -13.60 9.25
C ALA A 90 -9.01 -13.19 10.70
N LEU A 91 -9.44 -14.14 11.54
CA LEU A 91 -9.68 -13.91 12.96
C LEU A 91 -8.39 -13.50 13.70
N ASP A 92 -7.28 -14.19 13.45
CA ASP A 92 -6.00 -13.86 14.08
C ASP A 92 -5.46 -12.50 13.62
N LEU A 93 -5.67 -12.13 12.35
CA LEU A 93 -5.34 -10.78 11.85
C LEU A 93 -6.19 -9.69 12.52
N LEU A 94 -7.49 -9.92 12.75
CA LEU A 94 -8.36 -8.98 13.48
C LEU A 94 -7.98 -8.84 14.97
N LYS A 95 -7.62 -9.95 15.63
CA LYS A 95 -7.08 -9.92 17.01
C LYS A 95 -5.79 -9.13 17.05
N ASN A 96 -4.88 -9.36 16.09
CA ASN A 96 -3.62 -8.64 15.99
C ASN A 96 -3.83 -7.14 15.78
N ALA A 97 -4.78 -6.74 14.92
CA ALA A 97 -5.15 -5.33 14.74
C ALA A 97 -5.69 -4.71 16.05
N SER A 98 -6.47 -5.47 16.82
CA SER A 98 -6.97 -5.03 18.13
C SER A 98 -5.87 -4.84 19.17
N ILE A 99 -4.86 -5.71 19.16
CA ILE A 99 -3.68 -5.57 20.02
C ILE A 99 -2.85 -4.36 19.58
N SER A 100 -2.60 -4.20 18.28
CA SER A 100 -1.73 -3.13 17.78
C SER A 100 -2.33 -1.74 17.98
N ALA A 101 -3.66 -1.61 17.93
CA ALA A 101 -4.35 -0.35 18.20
C ALA A 101 -4.09 0.20 19.61
N GLY A 102 -3.62 -0.63 20.55
CA GLY A 102 -3.11 -0.16 21.85
C GLY A 102 -1.84 0.69 21.79
N GLY A 103 -1.18 0.78 20.62
CA GLY A 103 -0.06 1.71 20.39
C GLY A 103 1.28 1.31 21.04
N ILE A 104 1.38 0.08 21.55
CA ILE A 104 2.60 -0.47 22.18
C ILE A 104 3.30 -1.45 21.25
N LEU A 105 2.58 -2.47 20.75
CA LEU A 105 3.12 -3.45 19.81
C LEU A 105 2.71 -3.06 18.39
N PRO A 106 3.64 -2.98 17.43
CA PRO A 106 3.26 -2.73 16.05
C PRO A 106 2.53 -3.93 15.47
N MET A 107 1.72 -3.67 14.45
CA MET A 107 0.95 -4.71 13.75
C MET A 107 1.80 -5.85 13.18
N CYS A 108 3.05 -5.58 12.84
CA CYS A 108 3.95 -6.55 12.26
C CYS A 108 5.37 -6.28 12.74
N GLN A 109 6.12 -7.36 13.00
CA GLN A 109 7.53 -7.33 13.35
C GLN A 109 8.38 -6.63 12.29
N ASP A 110 7.99 -6.75 11.01
CA ASP A 110 8.56 -5.95 9.94
C ASP A 110 7.83 -4.60 9.85
N THR A 111 8.35 -3.61 10.55
CA THR A 111 7.83 -2.23 10.51
C THR A 111 8.11 -1.51 9.19
N GLY A 112 8.76 -2.18 8.23
CA GLY A 112 8.87 -1.78 6.84
C GLY A 112 9.82 -0.64 6.56
N THR A 113 10.09 -0.44 5.27
CA THR A 113 10.76 0.76 4.74
C THR A 113 9.77 1.92 4.73
N ALA A 114 10.18 3.07 5.26
CA ALA A 114 9.39 4.29 5.20
C ALA A 114 9.49 4.90 3.79
N ILE A 115 8.35 5.08 3.14
CA ILE A 115 8.22 5.69 1.81
C ILE A 115 7.26 6.87 1.91
N VAL A 116 7.67 8.01 1.38
CA VAL A 116 6.86 9.23 1.33
C VAL A 116 6.79 9.74 -0.10
N LYS A 117 5.59 9.73 -0.67
CA LYS A 117 5.29 10.39 -1.95
C LYS A 117 4.56 11.68 -1.63
N ALA A 118 5.15 12.82 -1.97
CA ALA A 118 4.55 14.10 -1.69
C ALA A 118 4.41 14.94 -2.96
N SER A 119 3.44 15.85 -2.96
CA SER A 119 3.27 16.86 -3.99
C SER A 119 3.16 18.23 -3.35
N LYS A 120 4.10 19.12 -3.66
CA LYS A 120 4.15 20.48 -3.13
C LYS A 120 3.55 21.44 -4.14
N GLY A 121 2.42 22.05 -3.76
CA GLY A 121 1.79 23.12 -4.52
C GLY A 121 2.73 24.33 -4.70
N GLN A 122 2.65 24.97 -5.87
CA GLN A 122 3.46 26.14 -6.23
C GLN A 122 3.36 27.28 -5.20
N LEU A 123 2.23 27.41 -4.52
CA LEU A 123 1.98 28.45 -3.51
C LEU A 123 2.36 28.01 -2.09
N VAL A 124 3.02 26.85 -1.92
CA VAL A 124 3.55 26.40 -0.63
C VAL A 124 5.03 26.78 -0.52
N PHE A 125 5.37 27.54 0.52
CA PHE A 125 6.74 27.93 0.83
C PHE A 125 7.22 27.29 2.14
N THR A 126 8.28 26.48 2.06
CA THR A 126 8.84 25.74 3.21
C THR A 126 10.22 26.23 3.65
N GLY A 127 10.85 27.11 2.88
CA GLY A 127 12.25 27.50 3.11
C GLY A 127 13.29 26.43 2.70
N GLY A 128 12.86 25.25 2.24
CA GLY A 128 13.72 24.12 1.89
C GLY A 128 13.88 23.11 3.04
N GLY A 129 14.67 22.05 2.82
CA GLY A 129 14.87 21.00 3.83
C GLY A 129 13.68 20.06 4.01
N ASP A 130 12.73 20.02 3.07
CA ASP A 130 11.51 19.22 3.16
C ASP A 130 11.79 17.73 3.42
N GLU A 131 12.78 17.16 2.70
CA GLU A 131 13.20 15.77 2.87
C GLU A 131 13.81 15.50 4.24
N GLU A 132 14.59 16.45 4.77
CA GLU A 132 15.16 16.35 6.12
C GLU A 132 14.07 16.41 7.18
N ALA A 133 13.09 17.30 7.04
CA ALA A 133 11.96 17.40 7.96
C ALA A 133 11.11 16.12 8.00
N ILE A 134 10.88 15.50 6.83
CA ILE A 134 10.22 14.20 6.70
C ILE A 134 11.09 13.10 7.35
N ALA A 135 12.37 13.00 6.99
CA ALA A 135 13.29 12.01 7.53
C ALA A 135 13.41 12.12 9.05
N LYS A 136 13.37 13.34 9.59
CA LYS A 136 13.39 13.60 11.03
C LYS A 136 12.15 13.07 11.73
N GLY A 137 10.96 13.23 11.14
CA GLY A 137 9.73 12.68 11.72
C GLY A 137 9.68 11.14 11.68
N ILE A 138 10.23 10.54 10.63
CA ILE A 138 10.45 9.10 10.54
C ILE A 138 11.39 8.67 11.66
N TYR A 139 12.59 9.25 11.74
CA TYR A 139 13.57 8.95 12.79
C TYR A 139 12.94 9.04 14.19
N ASN A 140 12.29 10.16 14.51
CA ASN A 140 11.70 10.38 15.83
C ASN A 140 10.66 9.29 16.16
N THR A 141 9.83 8.88 15.20
CA THR A 141 8.86 7.79 15.40
C THR A 141 9.52 6.46 15.71
N TYR A 142 10.53 6.08 14.93
CA TYR A 142 11.23 4.80 15.11
C TYR A 142 12.07 4.76 16.39
N GLN A 143 12.55 5.92 16.89
CA GLN A 143 13.25 5.99 18.17
C GLN A 143 12.34 5.98 19.40
N THR A 144 11.09 6.45 19.27
CA THR A 144 10.16 6.66 20.40
C THR A 144 9.06 5.61 20.49
N SER A 145 8.91 4.79 19.46
CA SER A 145 7.92 3.69 19.39
C SER A 145 8.65 2.35 19.32
N ASN A 146 8.00 1.25 19.72
CA ASN A 146 8.61 -0.09 19.70
C ASN A 146 8.65 -0.68 18.28
N LEU A 147 9.34 0.00 17.37
CA LEU A 147 9.49 -0.38 15.96
C LEU A 147 10.84 -1.04 15.70
N ARG A 148 11.03 -1.56 14.48
CA ARG A 148 12.26 -2.27 14.07
C ARG A 148 13.08 -1.46 13.07
N TYR A 149 14.39 -1.39 13.30
CA TYR A 149 15.36 -0.86 12.34
C TYR A 149 15.71 -1.92 11.30
N SER A 150 15.20 -1.75 10.08
CA SER A 150 15.24 -2.77 9.03
C SER A 150 16.08 -2.37 7.82
N GLN A 151 16.65 -1.16 7.81
CA GLN A 151 17.53 -0.70 6.71
C GLN A 151 18.98 -1.09 6.98
N LEU A 152 19.61 -1.63 5.95
CA LEU A 152 21.03 -1.97 5.92
C LEU A 152 21.74 -0.99 4.98
N ALA A 153 22.80 -0.36 5.47
CA ALA A 153 23.67 0.49 4.66
C ALA A 153 24.79 -0.36 4.05
N PRO A 154 24.99 -0.31 2.71
CA PRO A 154 26.10 -0.98 2.07
C PRO A 154 27.41 -0.22 2.35
N ILE A 155 28.38 -0.89 2.98
CA ILE A 155 29.73 -0.35 3.23
C ILE A 155 30.66 -0.73 2.08
N SER A 156 30.48 -1.94 1.55
CA SER A 156 31.10 -2.43 0.33
C SER A 156 30.10 -3.29 -0.43
N MET A 157 30.55 -3.99 -1.47
CA MET A 157 29.67 -4.86 -2.27
C MET A 157 29.04 -6.01 -1.44
N PHE A 158 29.71 -6.46 -0.38
CA PHE A 158 29.29 -7.63 0.41
C PHE A 158 29.15 -7.36 1.91
N GLU A 159 29.54 -6.16 2.36
CA GLU A 159 29.49 -5.78 3.77
C GLU A 159 28.40 -4.74 3.99
N GLU A 160 27.57 -4.99 5.00
CA GLU A 160 26.45 -4.15 5.38
C GLU A 160 26.42 -3.91 6.88
N VAL A 161 25.89 -2.75 7.28
CA VAL A 161 25.63 -2.42 8.68
C VAL A 161 24.20 -1.93 8.84
N ASN A 162 23.53 -2.29 9.94
CA ASN A 162 22.23 -1.73 10.25
C ASN A 162 22.38 -0.24 10.58
N THR A 163 21.51 0.61 10.04
CA THR A 163 21.54 2.05 10.33
C THR A 163 21.03 2.39 11.73
N ASN A 164 20.44 1.42 12.43
CA ASN A 164 19.87 1.50 13.78
C ASN A 164 18.84 2.62 13.97
N THR A 165 18.23 3.04 12.86
CA THR A 165 17.28 4.17 12.81
C THR A 165 16.15 3.96 11.81
N ASN A 166 16.21 2.87 11.02
CA ASN A 166 15.35 2.61 9.86
C ASN A 166 15.41 3.66 8.74
N LEU A 167 16.38 4.59 8.78
CA LEU A 167 16.73 5.46 7.66
C LEU A 167 17.78 4.78 6.76
N PRO A 168 17.95 5.20 5.50
CA PRO A 168 17.20 6.26 4.81
C PRO A 168 15.76 5.85 4.48
N ALA A 169 14.90 6.85 4.30
CA ALA A 169 13.56 6.70 3.75
C ALA A 169 13.56 6.94 2.23
N GLU A 170 12.62 6.37 1.50
CA GLU A 170 12.37 6.75 0.10
C GLU A 170 11.45 7.97 0.07
N ILE A 171 12.00 9.16 -0.20
CA ILE A 171 11.24 10.41 -0.25
C ILE A 171 11.23 10.93 -1.68
N LYS A 172 10.04 11.17 -2.25
CA LYS A 172 9.88 11.84 -3.54
C LYS A 172 8.88 12.97 -3.42
N ILE A 173 9.30 14.19 -3.77
CA ILE A 173 8.45 15.39 -3.73
C ILE A 173 8.28 15.91 -5.16
N SER A 174 7.07 15.89 -5.69
CA SER A 174 6.75 16.49 -6.98
C SER A 174 6.31 17.94 -6.81
N ALA A 175 6.63 18.78 -7.80
CA ALA A 175 6.04 20.11 -7.90
C ALA A 175 4.68 20.03 -8.60
N THR A 176 3.66 20.67 -8.03
CA THR A 176 2.32 20.76 -8.62
C THR A 176 1.79 22.18 -8.49
N ASP A 177 0.68 22.48 -9.17
CA ASP A 177 -0.03 23.74 -8.94
C ASP A 177 -0.80 23.70 -7.59
N GLY A 178 -1.24 24.87 -7.12
CA GLY A 178 -2.09 25.00 -5.92
C GLY A 178 -1.36 25.42 -4.65
N ASP A 179 -2.10 25.44 -3.54
CA ASP A 179 -1.71 25.96 -2.22
C ASP A 179 -1.68 24.87 -1.13
N GLU A 180 -1.61 23.60 -1.52
CA GLU A 180 -1.57 22.47 -0.60
C GLU A 180 -0.27 21.67 -0.75
N PHE A 181 0.26 21.18 0.37
CA PHE A 181 1.34 20.19 0.40
C PHE A 181 0.72 18.84 0.76
N LYS A 182 0.66 17.90 -0.18
CA LYS A 182 0.02 16.58 0.01
C LYS A 182 1.05 15.48 0.14
N PHE A 183 0.68 14.43 0.86
CA PHE A 183 1.55 13.32 1.22
C PHE A 183 0.78 12.00 1.12
N LEU A 184 1.47 10.96 0.69
CA LEU A 184 1.13 9.57 0.89
C LEU A 184 2.29 8.93 1.64
N PHE A 185 2.04 8.56 2.89
CA PHE A 185 2.97 7.82 3.74
C PHE A 185 2.71 6.33 3.59
N ILE A 186 3.76 5.52 3.48
CA ILE A 186 3.68 4.07 3.34
C ILE A 186 4.75 3.42 4.21
N ALA A 187 4.37 2.45 5.04
CA ALA A 187 5.31 1.58 5.76
C ALA A 187 5.38 0.21 5.08
N LYS A 188 6.19 0.11 4.02
CA LYS A 188 6.17 -1.07 3.14
C LYS A 188 7.04 -2.20 3.67
N GLY A 189 6.43 -3.31 4.07
CA GLY A 189 7.15 -4.51 4.51
C GLY A 189 7.95 -5.14 3.37
N GLY A 190 9.15 -5.62 3.67
CA GLY A 190 10.10 -6.17 2.69
C GLY A 190 9.53 -7.36 1.91
N GLY A 191 8.77 -8.24 2.58
CA GLY A 191 8.10 -9.37 1.92
C GLY A 191 7.16 -8.92 0.81
N SER A 192 6.30 -7.92 1.06
CA SER A 192 5.41 -7.35 0.04
C SER A 192 6.15 -6.52 -1.02
N ALA A 193 7.26 -5.88 -0.66
CA ALA A 193 8.10 -5.16 -1.61
C ALA A 193 8.73 -6.12 -2.63
N ASN A 194 9.24 -7.26 -2.16
CA ASN A 194 9.82 -8.33 -2.99
C ASN A 194 8.80 -9.01 -3.93
N LYS A 195 7.50 -8.80 -3.68
CA LYS A 195 6.39 -9.23 -4.54
C LYS A 195 5.89 -8.12 -5.48
N SER A 196 6.76 -7.16 -5.77
CA SER A 196 6.57 -6.20 -6.86
C SER A 196 7.33 -6.72 -8.08
N TYR A 197 6.60 -7.19 -9.10
CA TYR A 197 7.17 -7.82 -10.29
C TYR A 197 6.97 -6.95 -11.53
N LEU A 198 7.94 -7.02 -12.44
CA LEU A 198 7.89 -6.42 -13.76
C LEU A 198 8.04 -7.52 -14.81
N PHE A 199 7.16 -7.48 -15.81
CA PHE A 199 7.17 -8.36 -16.96
C PHE A 199 7.21 -7.52 -18.22
N GLN A 200 8.16 -7.83 -19.11
CA GLN A 200 8.29 -7.15 -20.40
C GLN A 200 7.49 -7.92 -21.44
N GLU A 201 6.26 -7.49 -21.68
CA GLU A 201 5.33 -8.15 -22.56
C GLU A 201 5.15 -7.35 -23.87
N THR A 202 4.36 -7.90 -24.79
CA THR A 202 4.11 -7.28 -26.09
C THR A 202 2.62 -7.06 -26.34
N LYS A 203 2.27 -6.43 -27.48
CA LYS A 203 0.89 -6.27 -27.91
C LYS A 203 0.14 -7.61 -28.03
N ALA A 204 0.83 -8.73 -28.24
CA ALA A 204 0.21 -10.06 -28.33
C ALA A 204 -0.54 -10.46 -27.05
N LEU A 205 -0.09 -9.98 -25.88
CA LEU A 205 -0.76 -10.22 -24.60
C LEU A 205 -2.12 -9.51 -24.49
N LEU A 206 -2.33 -8.40 -25.22
CA LEU A 206 -3.50 -7.53 -25.07
C LEU A 206 -4.75 -8.04 -25.81
N ASN A 207 -5.18 -9.24 -25.44
CA ASN A 207 -6.48 -9.83 -25.74
C ASN A 207 -6.88 -10.77 -24.60
N GLU A 208 -8.18 -10.86 -24.31
CA GLU A 208 -8.67 -11.55 -23.10
C GLU A 208 -8.30 -13.03 -23.04
N LYS A 209 -8.30 -13.73 -24.18
CA LYS A 209 -7.97 -15.17 -24.26
C LYS A 209 -6.53 -15.49 -23.85
N VAL A 210 -5.62 -14.53 -23.99
CA VAL A 210 -4.21 -14.69 -23.59
C VAL A 210 -3.95 -14.03 -22.24
N LEU A 211 -4.53 -12.85 -22.00
CA LEU A 211 -4.30 -12.07 -20.78
C LEU A 211 -4.77 -12.78 -19.52
N LEU A 212 -5.98 -13.36 -19.51
CA LEU A 212 -6.54 -13.97 -18.29
C LEU A 212 -5.75 -15.22 -17.83
N PRO A 213 -5.43 -16.20 -18.71
CA PRO A 213 -4.56 -17.31 -18.32
C PRO A 213 -3.19 -16.83 -17.86
N TRP A 214 -2.59 -15.86 -18.55
CA TRP A 214 -1.29 -15.30 -18.16
C TRP A 214 -1.36 -14.66 -16.77
N LEU A 215 -2.41 -13.89 -16.46
CA LEU A 215 -2.60 -13.29 -15.13
C LEU A 215 -2.78 -14.35 -14.05
N PHE A 216 -3.53 -15.42 -14.32
CA PHE A 216 -3.70 -16.53 -13.40
C PHE A 216 -2.35 -17.21 -13.07
N ASP A 217 -1.53 -17.47 -14.08
CA ASP A 217 -0.21 -18.08 -13.90
C ASP A 217 0.73 -17.16 -13.12
N LYS A 218 0.82 -15.88 -13.51
CA LYS A 218 1.71 -14.92 -12.83
C LYS A 218 1.28 -14.64 -11.40
N MET A 219 -0.02 -14.52 -11.13
CA MET A 219 -0.53 -14.29 -9.79
C MET A 219 -0.16 -15.41 -8.82
N GLN A 220 -0.16 -16.67 -9.26
CA GLN A 220 0.25 -17.80 -8.42
C GLN A 220 1.72 -17.69 -7.96
N THR A 221 2.59 -17.07 -8.76
CA THR A 221 4.01 -16.87 -8.39
C THR A 221 4.21 -15.93 -7.19
N LEU A 222 3.19 -15.14 -6.83
CA LEU A 222 3.21 -14.36 -5.59
C LEU A 222 3.30 -15.30 -4.37
N GLY A 223 2.59 -16.43 -4.42
CA GLY A 223 2.50 -17.40 -3.32
C GLY A 223 2.02 -16.77 -2.02
N THR A 224 2.30 -17.43 -0.91
CA THR A 224 1.87 -17.00 0.44
C THR A 224 2.94 -16.20 1.19
N SER A 225 4.12 -16.05 0.60
CA SER A 225 5.33 -15.44 1.20
C SER A 225 5.25 -13.93 1.48
N ALA A 226 4.13 -13.26 1.18
CA ALA A 226 3.90 -11.87 1.58
C ALA A 226 2.62 -11.71 2.43
N CYS A 227 2.16 -12.77 3.10
CA CYS A 227 1.04 -12.73 4.06
C CYS A 227 -0.30 -12.27 3.43
N PRO A 228 -0.90 -13.08 2.53
CA PRO A 228 -2.27 -12.86 2.06
C PRO A 228 -3.29 -12.90 3.22
N PRO A 229 -4.50 -12.33 3.06
CA PRO A 229 -5.10 -11.90 1.79
C PRO A 229 -4.51 -10.59 1.23
N TYR A 230 -4.28 -10.53 -0.08
CA TYR A 230 -3.64 -9.38 -0.73
C TYR A 230 -4.63 -8.31 -1.20
N HIS A 231 -4.20 -7.03 -1.15
CA HIS A 231 -4.68 -6.03 -2.10
C HIS A 231 -3.81 -6.12 -3.35
N LEU A 232 -4.28 -6.83 -4.38
CA LEU A 232 -3.51 -7.05 -5.60
C LEU A 232 -3.65 -5.87 -6.55
N ALA A 233 -2.53 -5.35 -7.04
CA ALA A 233 -2.49 -4.38 -8.13
C ALA A 233 -1.85 -4.99 -9.38
N VAL A 234 -2.49 -4.76 -10.52
CA VAL A 234 -1.98 -5.10 -11.85
C VAL A 234 -1.97 -3.83 -12.69
N VAL A 235 -0.83 -3.50 -13.28
CA VAL A 235 -0.69 -2.37 -14.19
C VAL A 235 -0.29 -2.87 -15.56
N ILE A 236 -1.07 -2.51 -16.58
CA ILE A 236 -0.85 -2.94 -17.96
C ILE A 236 -0.50 -1.72 -18.82
N GLY A 237 0.70 -1.70 -19.37
CA GLY A 237 1.29 -0.55 -20.05
C GLY A 237 2.14 0.29 -19.10
N GLY A 238 2.57 1.44 -19.59
CA GLY A 238 3.52 2.33 -18.91
C GLY A 238 4.39 3.04 -19.94
N THR A 239 4.80 4.26 -19.59
CA THR A 239 5.79 5.02 -20.35
C THR A 239 7.20 4.44 -20.19
N SER A 240 7.45 3.78 -19.06
CA SER A 240 8.68 3.07 -18.75
C SER A 240 8.45 1.94 -17.74
N ALA A 241 9.49 1.15 -17.50
CA ALA A 241 9.47 0.04 -16.55
C ALA A 241 9.24 0.53 -15.10
N GLU A 242 10.03 1.51 -14.68
CA GLU A 242 9.96 2.13 -13.37
C GLU A 242 8.60 2.81 -13.13
N TYR A 243 8.02 3.45 -14.15
CA TYR A 243 6.70 4.06 -14.02
C TYR A 243 5.58 3.01 -13.87
N ALA A 244 5.66 1.89 -14.59
CA ALA A 244 4.70 0.80 -14.45
C ALA A 244 4.73 0.20 -13.03
N VAL A 245 5.92 -0.06 -12.49
CA VAL A 245 6.10 -0.61 -11.13
C VAL A 245 5.69 0.41 -10.05
N GLU A 246 6.05 1.68 -10.21
CA GLU A 246 5.60 2.75 -9.29
C GLU A 246 4.08 2.89 -9.31
N THR A 247 3.45 2.85 -10.48
CA THR A 247 1.98 2.86 -10.59
C THR A 247 1.37 1.63 -9.91
N ALA A 248 1.98 0.44 -10.03
CA ALA A 248 1.50 -0.76 -9.36
C ALA A 248 1.60 -0.63 -7.83
N LYS A 249 2.67 -0.01 -7.34
CA LYS A 249 2.80 0.34 -5.91
C LYS A 249 1.65 1.22 -5.45
N LEU A 250 1.40 2.33 -6.15
CA LEU A 250 0.33 3.28 -5.82
C LEU A 250 -1.07 2.65 -5.92
N ALA A 251 -1.30 1.80 -6.94
CA ALA A 251 -2.55 1.07 -7.07
C ALA A 251 -2.76 0.10 -5.89
N SER A 252 -1.70 -0.57 -5.41
CA SER A 252 -1.79 -1.50 -4.27
C SER A 252 -2.15 -0.83 -2.96
N THR A 253 -1.88 0.48 -2.82
CA THR A 253 -2.27 1.29 -1.65
C THR A 253 -3.62 1.98 -1.82
N LYS A 254 -4.39 1.63 -2.86
CA LYS A 254 -5.69 2.24 -3.22
C LYS A 254 -5.61 3.75 -3.52
N TYR A 255 -4.40 4.31 -3.74
CA TYR A 255 -4.20 5.73 -4.05
C TYR A 255 -4.86 6.15 -5.38
N LEU A 256 -5.03 5.18 -6.29
CA LEU A 256 -5.51 5.40 -7.65
C LEU A 256 -7.01 5.07 -7.82
N ASP A 257 -7.76 4.90 -6.74
CA ASP A 257 -9.16 4.45 -6.77
C ASP A 257 -10.12 5.43 -7.44
N SER A 258 -9.76 6.72 -7.48
CA SER A 258 -10.56 7.79 -8.10
C SER A 258 -10.20 8.05 -9.57
N LEU A 259 -9.33 7.24 -10.18
CA LEU A 259 -9.07 7.32 -11.62
C LEU A 259 -10.37 7.12 -12.43
N PRO A 260 -10.45 7.69 -13.66
CA PRO A 260 -11.53 7.40 -14.58
C PRO A 260 -11.62 5.90 -14.84
N THR A 261 -12.83 5.39 -15.13
CA THR A 261 -13.05 3.97 -15.43
C THR A 261 -13.05 3.66 -16.94
N LYS A 262 -12.74 4.65 -17.76
CA LYS A 262 -12.63 4.53 -19.22
C LYS A 262 -11.44 5.35 -19.72
N GLY A 263 -10.74 4.82 -20.72
CA GLY A 263 -9.68 5.55 -21.42
C GLY A 263 -10.24 6.60 -22.40
N SER A 264 -9.35 7.44 -22.92
CA SER A 264 -9.67 8.43 -23.95
C SER A 264 -8.51 8.58 -24.95
N ARG A 265 -8.74 9.33 -26.04
CA ARG A 265 -7.69 9.66 -27.02
C ARG A 265 -6.57 10.52 -26.43
N ALA A 266 -6.80 11.18 -25.28
CA ALA A 266 -5.76 11.92 -24.57
C ALA A 266 -4.72 10.99 -23.92
N GLY A 267 -4.97 9.68 -23.86
CA GLY A 267 -3.97 8.69 -23.45
C GLY A 267 -3.70 8.65 -21.94
N HIS A 268 -4.61 9.15 -21.10
CA HIS A 268 -4.49 9.01 -19.65
C HIS A 268 -4.78 7.57 -19.17
N ALA A 269 -4.36 7.27 -17.95
CA ALA A 269 -4.68 6.03 -17.26
C ALA A 269 -6.17 5.90 -16.96
N PHE A 270 -6.64 4.66 -16.85
CA PHE A 270 -7.95 4.36 -16.28
C PHE A 270 -7.93 3.10 -15.45
N ARG A 271 -8.87 3.00 -14.51
CA ARG A 271 -9.11 1.83 -13.66
C ARG A 271 -10.11 0.90 -14.35
N ASP A 272 -9.71 -0.34 -14.62
CA ASP A 272 -10.53 -1.32 -15.35
C ASP A 272 -11.33 -2.20 -14.38
N ILE A 273 -12.55 -1.79 -14.07
CA ILE A 273 -13.43 -2.44 -13.09
C ILE A 273 -13.87 -3.84 -13.54
N ASP A 274 -14.05 -4.05 -14.85
CA ASP A 274 -14.42 -5.37 -15.39
C ASP A 274 -13.28 -6.37 -15.20
N LEU A 275 -12.06 -5.95 -15.54
CA LEU A 275 -10.89 -6.80 -15.38
C LEU A 275 -10.54 -7.03 -13.91
N GLU A 276 -10.75 -6.06 -13.01
CA GLU A 276 -10.65 -6.27 -11.56
C GLU A 276 -11.53 -7.43 -11.07
N ALA A 277 -12.81 -7.44 -11.45
CA ALA A 277 -13.74 -8.48 -11.06
C ALA A 277 -13.33 -9.86 -11.61
N LYS A 278 -12.87 -9.91 -12.86
CA LYS A 278 -12.37 -11.14 -13.49
C LYS A 278 -11.12 -11.67 -12.78
N VAL A 279 -10.16 -10.81 -12.47
CA VAL A 279 -8.91 -11.19 -11.78
C VAL A 279 -9.18 -11.60 -10.34
N LEU A 280 -10.11 -10.94 -9.63
CA LEU A 280 -10.50 -11.37 -8.28
C LEU A 280 -11.13 -12.77 -8.30
N LYS A 281 -11.99 -13.06 -9.28
CA LYS A 281 -12.56 -14.40 -9.45
C LYS A 281 -11.47 -15.44 -9.74
N LEU A 282 -10.48 -15.10 -10.56
CA LEU A 282 -9.31 -15.95 -10.80
C LEU A 282 -8.52 -16.20 -9.52
N ALA A 283 -8.31 -15.17 -8.68
CA ALA A 283 -7.60 -15.29 -7.41
C ALA A 283 -8.29 -16.29 -6.46
N GLN A 284 -9.62 -16.24 -6.42
CA GLN A 284 -10.46 -17.15 -5.64
C GLN A 284 -10.42 -18.61 -6.13
N GLN A 285 -10.03 -18.84 -7.39
CA GLN A 285 -9.92 -20.16 -8.01
C GLN A 285 -8.52 -20.78 -7.86
N THR A 286 -7.53 -20.04 -7.35
CA THR A 286 -6.16 -20.57 -7.16
C THR A 286 -6.09 -21.69 -6.13
N GLY A 287 -7.02 -21.72 -5.17
CA GLY A 287 -7.00 -22.63 -4.04
C GLY A 287 -5.95 -22.28 -2.97
N ILE A 288 -5.16 -21.22 -3.15
CA ILE A 288 -4.10 -20.81 -2.20
C ILE A 288 -4.70 -20.24 -0.90
N GLY A 289 -5.82 -19.52 -1.00
CA GLY A 289 -6.50 -18.91 0.15
C GLY A 289 -5.67 -17.91 0.95
N ALA A 290 -6.17 -17.58 2.13
CA ALA A 290 -5.43 -16.83 3.13
C ALA A 290 -4.39 -17.75 3.77
N GLN A 291 -3.21 -17.83 3.14
CA GLN A 291 -2.00 -18.54 3.60
C GLN A 291 -2.05 -20.07 3.53
N PHE A 292 -3.15 -20.72 3.93
CA PHE A 292 -3.21 -22.17 4.14
C PHE A 292 -4.34 -22.87 3.38
N GLY A 293 -4.65 -22.41 2.18
CA GLY A 293 -5.65 -23.02 1.31
C GLY A 293 -7.05 -22.44 1.53
N GLY A 294 -7.73 -22.12 0.44
CA GLY A 294 -9.06 -21.52 0.48
C GLY A 294 -9.34 -20.53 -0.65
N LYS A 295 -10.31 -19.66 -0.41
CA LYS A 295 -10.83 -18.68 -1.37
C LYS A 295 -10.10 -17.34 -1.29
N TYR A 296 -9.64 -16.96 -0.10
CA TYR A 296 -9.22 -15.58 0.19
C TYR A 296 -7.73 -15.32 -0.07
N PHE A 297 -7.27 -15.61 -1.28
CA PHE A 297 -5.92 -15.22 -1.71
C PHE A 297 -5.76 -13.70 -1.84
N CYS A 298 -6.83 -13.00 -2.23
CA CYS A 298 -6.90 -11.55 -2.34
C CYS A 298 -8.14 -11.03 -1.62
N HIS A 299 -8.01 -9.90 -0.93
CA HIS A 299 -9.14 -9.08 -0.47
C HIS A 299 -9.87 -8.47 -1.67
N ASP A 300 -9.12 -7.81 -2.53
CA ASP A 300 -9.59 -7.15 -3.74
C ASP A 300 -8.45 -6.98 -4.76
N VAL A 301 -8.81 -6.46 -5.94
CA VAL A 301 -7.88 -6.20 -7.04
C VAL A 301 -8.03 -4.76 -7.51
N ARG A 302 -6.93 -4.15 -7.96
CA ARG A 302 -6.88 -2.93 -8.75
C ARG A 302 -6.21 -3.20 -10.08
N VAL A 303 -6.86 -2.86 -11.19
CA VAL A 303 -6.27 -3.00 -12.53
C VAL A 303 -6.19 -1.64 -13.19
N ILE A 304 -4.96 -1.14 -13.39
CA ILE A 304 -4.73 0.16 -14.03
C ILE A 304 -4.18 -0.05 -15.44
N ARG A 305 -4.87 0.51 -16.43
CA ARG A 305 -4.42 0.49 -17.82
C ARG A 305 -3.77 1.83 -18.16
N LEU A 306 -2.48 1.81 -18.48
CA LEU A 306 -1.68 2.98 -18.86
C LEU A 306 -1.53 3.11 -20.39
N PRO A 307 -1.23 4.29 -20.95
CA PRO A 307 -0.70 4.35 -22.31
C PRO A 307 0.64 3.60 -22.42
N ARG A 308 1.08 3.33 -23.65
CA ARG A 308 2.34 2.63 -23.92
C ARG A 308 2.91 3.08 -25.25
N HIS A 309 4.24 3.02 -25.37
CA HIS A 309 4.89 3.10 -26.68
C HIS A 309 4.42 1.93 -27.58
N GLY A 310 4.34 2.15 -28.90
CA GLY A 310 3.80 1.16 -29.84
C GLY A 310 4.50 -0.21 -29.76
N ALA A 311 5.82 -0.19 -29.55
CA ALA A 311 6.69 -1.36 -29.46
C ALA A 311 6.81 -1.98 -28.05
N SER A 312 6.13 -1.44 -27.04
CA SER A 312 6.32 -1.84 -25.64
C SER A 312 5.00 -2.20 -24.97
N CYS A 313 5.03 -3.11 -24.00
CA CYS A 313 3.91 -3.38 -23.10
C CYS A 313 4.42 -3.88 -21.74
N PRO A 314 5.03 -3.02 -20.91
CA PRO A 314 5.39 -3.42 -19.55
C PRO A 314 4.11 -3.79 -18.79
N VAL A 315 4.17 -4.86 -18.00
CA VAL A 315 3.12 -5.27 -17.09
C VAL A 315 3.74 -5.39 -15.70
N ALA A 316 3.18 -4.71 -14.72
CA ALA A 316 3.65 -4.76 -13.35
C ALA A 316 2.59 -5.34 -12.41
N MET A 317 3.01 -6.12 -11.43
CA MET A 317 2.16 -6.61 -10.36
C MET A 317 2.76 -6.20 -9.02
N ALA A 318 1.92 -5.78 -8.08
CA ALA A 318 2.33 -5.48 -6.71
C ALA A 318 1.20 -5.87 -5.76
N VAL A 319 1.54 -6.14 -4.50
CA VAL A 319 0.56 -6.45 -3.46
C VAL A 319 0.72 -5.52 -2.27
N SER A 320 -0.38 -5.16 -1.62
CA SER A 320 -0.36 -4.84 -0.19
C SER A 320 -0.64 -6.12 0.59
N CYS A 321 0.14 -6.35 1.64
CA CYS A 321 0.04 -7.52 2.50
C CYS A 321 -0.98 -7.28 3.62
N SER A 322 -1.12 -8.26 4.53
CA SER A 322 -1.93 -8.11 5.75
C SER A 322 -1.54 -6.89 6.60
N ALA A 323 -0.28 -6.45 6.54
CA ALA A 323 0.15 -5.15 7.09
C ALA A 323 -0.10 -4.03 6.06
N ASP A 324 -1.37 -3.72 5.80
CA ASP A 324 -1.83 -2.71 4.83
C ASP A 324 -1.65 -1.26 5.35
N ARG A 325 -0.41 -0.79 5.34
CA ARG A 325 0.02 0.40 6.10
C ARG A 325 0.32 1.59 5.19
N GLN A 326 -0.69 2.44 5.00
CA GLN A 326 -0.56 3.74 4.35
C GLN A 326 -1.53 4.76 4.95
N ALA A 327 -1.17 6.05 4.83
CA ALA A 327 -2.04 7.16 5.18
C ALA A 327 -1.78 8.35 4.26
N LEU A 328 -2.85 9.05 3.88
CA LEU A 328 -2.79 10.34 3.22
C LEU A 328 -2.60 11.46 4.24
N GLY A 329 -1.77 12.45 3.93
CA GLY A 329 -1.63 13.67 4.71
C GLY A 329 -1.73 14.90 3.82
N LYS A 330 -2.10 16.03 4.41
CA LYS A 330 -2.01 17.33 3.74
C LYS A 330 -1.75 18.47 4.72
N ILE A 331 -1.00 19.45 4.27
CA ILE A 331 -0.86 20.74 4.92
C ILE A 331 -1.50 21.77 4.00
N THR A 332 -2.46 22.51 4.53
CA THR A 332 -3.19 23.57 3.83
C THR A 332 -3.13 24.83 4.68
N LYS A 333 -3.65 25.96 4.18
CA LYS A 333 -3.82 27.19 4.99
C LYS A 333 -4.59 26.99 6.30
N ASP A 334 -5.41 25.94 6.39
CA ASP A 334 -6.27 25.65 7.54
C ASP A 334 -5.57 24.75 8.57
N GLY A 335 -4.36 24.27 8.29
CA GLY A 335 -3.52 23.51 9.22
C GLY A 335 -2.97 22.21 8.64
N VAL A 336 -2.64 21.29 9.54
CA VAL A 336 -2.02 19.99 9.26
C VAL A 336 -3.05 18.89 9.45
N PHE A 337 -3.23 18.04 8.45
CA PHE A 337 -4.27 17.03 8.39
C PHE A 337 -3.70 15.65 8.02
N LEU A 338 -4.23 14.61 8.64
CA LEU A 338 -3.89 13.22 8.37
C LEU A 338 -5.17 12.40 8.19
N GLU A 339 -5.11 11.41 7.32
CA GLU A 339 -6.17 10.42 7.12
C GLU A 339 -6.56 9.79 8.46
N GLN A 340 -7.86 9.69 8.71
CA GLN A 340 -8.40 9.05 9.91
C GLN A 340 -8.47 7.54 9.68
N LEU A 341 -7.56 6.80 10.32
CA LEU A 341 -7.59 5.34 10.39
C LEU A 341 -8.53 4.85 11.50
N GLU A 342 -8.83 3.54 11.50
CA GLU A 342 -9.68 2.91 12.51
C GLU A 342 -8.97 2.83 13.87
N GLN A 343 -9.60 3.35 14.92
CA GLN A 343 -9.07 3.36 16.29
C GLN A 343 -9.73 2.31 17.19
N ASP A 344 -10.89 1.79 16.79
CA ASP A 344 -11.60 0.71 17.48
C ASP A 344 -11.77 -0.51 16.54
N PRO A 345 -10.67 -1.22 16.21
CA PRO A 345 -10.75 -2.42 15.37
C PRO A 345 -11.47 -3.58 16.07
N ALA A 346 -11.68 -3.53 17.39
CA ALA A 346 -12.35 -4.59 18.13
C ALA A 346 -13.81 -4.77 17.70
N ARG A 347 -14.46 -3.72 17.18
CA ARG A 347 -15.82 -3.79 16.62
C ARG A 347 -15.96 -4.70 15.39
N PHE A 348 -14.85 -5.13 14.79
CA PHE A 348 -14.83 -6.08 13.68
C PHE A 348 -14.66 -7.54 14.12
N LEU A 349 -14.33 -7.78 15.40
CA LEU A 349 -14.23 -9.14 15.94
C LEU A 349 -15.63 -9.77 16.06
N PRO A 350 -15.75 -11.09 15.82
CA PRO A 350 -16.99 -11.81 16.12
C PRO A 350 -17.26 -11.81 17.63
N GLU A 351 -18.51 -12.05 18.01
CA GLU A 351 -18.85 -12.32 19.41
C GLU A 351 -18.11 -13.57 19.89
N VAL A 352 -17.45 -13.47 21.05
CA VAL A 352 -16.75 -14.61 21.65
C VAL A 352 -17.78 -15.60 22.17
N THR A 353 -18.00 -16.70 21.46
CA THR A 353 -18.83 -17.81 21.92
C THR A 353 -17.96 -18.98 22.39
N THR A 354 -18.44 -19.73 23.37
CA THR A 354 -17.74 -20.92 23.91
C THR A 354 -17.73 -22.11 22.96
N GLU A 355 -18.35 -21.99 21.78
CA GLU A 355 -18.64 -23.07 20.83
C GLU A 355 -17.59 -23.16 19.69
N GLU A 356 -16.74 -22.13 19.52
CA GLU A 356 -15.79 -22.00 18.39
C GLU A 356 -14.35 -22.44 18.70
N LEU A 357 -14.08 -23.02 19.87
CA LEU A 357 -12.77 -23.59 20.19
C LEU A 357 -12.57 -24.89 19.39
N SER A 358 -11.80 -24.85 18.30
CA SER A 358 -11.49 -26.04 17.51
C SER A 358 -10.83 -27.12 18.39
N ALA A 359 -11.28 -28.37 18.23
CA ALA A 359 -11.00 -29.46 19.17
C ALA A 359 -9.70 -30.25 18.88
N ASP A 360 -9.06 -30.06 17.73
CA ASP A 360 -7.95 -30.93 17.29
C ASP A 360 -6.67 -30.13 16.97
N VAL A 361 -5.94 -29.72 18.02
CA VAL A 361 -4.55 -29.27 17.90
C VAL A 361 -3.64 -30.37 18.42
N VAL A 362 -2.68 -30.81 17.60
CA VAL A 362 -1.63 -31.71 18.05
C VAL A 362 -0.61 -30.91 18.86
N ASN A 363 -0.65 -31.06 20.18
CA ASN A 363 0.33 -30.43 21.08
C ASN A 363 1.70 -31.10 20.92
N ILE A 364 2.74 -30.29 20.63
CA ILE A 364 4.12 -30.76 20.47
C ILE A 364 5.00 -30.10 21.55
N ASP A 365 5.54 -30.91 22.46
CA ASP A 365 6.50 -30.44 23.47
C ASP A 365 7.90 -30.32 22.87
N LEU A 366 8.34 -29.08 22.67
CA LEU A 366 9.65 -28.77 22.09
C LEU A 366 10.82 -28.95 23.09
N ASN A 367 10.55 -29.28 24.35
CA ASN A 367 11.59 -29.62 25.33
C ASN A 367 12.03 -31.09 25.28
N ARG A 368 11.42 -31.89 24.39
CA ARG A 368 11.81 -33.29 24.16
C ARG A 368 13.05 -33.39 23.25
N PRO A 369 13.78 -34.52 23.28
CA PRO A 369 14.86 -34.76 22.32
C PRO A 369 14.40 -34.61 20.87
N MET A 370 15.27 -34.06 20.01
CA MET A 370 14.95 -33.79 18.60
C MET A 370 14.48 -35.03 17.83
N SER A 371 14.97 -36.23 18.19
CA SER A 371 14.51 -37.50 17.62
C SER A 371 13.03 -37.77 17.90
N GLU A 372 12.54 -37.44 19.10
CA GLU A 372 11.15 -37.66 19.51
C GLU A 372 10.20 -36.62 18.89
N ILE A 373 10.65 -35.36 18.80
CA ILE A 373 9.90 -34.31 18.11
C ILE A 373 9.69 -34.72 16.64
N ARG A 374 10.77 -35.14 15.95
CA ARG A 374 10.69 -35.61 14.57
C ARG A 374 9.83 -36.86 14.41
N ALA A 375 9.89 -37.79 15.36
CA ALA A 375 9.05 -38.99 15.34
C ALA A 375 7.56 -38.66 15.49
N THR A 376 7.22 -37.63 16.26
CA THR A 376 5.83 -37.14 16.40
C THR A 376 5.36 -36.44 15.13
N LEU A 377 6.20 -35.58 14.53
CA LEU A 377 5.92 -34.86 13.28
C LEU A 377 5.83 -35.75 12.03
N SER A 378 6.35 -36.98 12.08
CA SER A 378 6.35 -37.92 10.95
C SER A 378 5.12 -38.84 10.93
N LYS A 379 4.21 -38.68 11.89
CA LYS A 379 2.89 -39.33 11.92
C LYS A 379 1.91 -38.49 11.12
#